data_AF-A0A2N5XIH9-F1
#
_entry.id   AF-A0A2N5XIH9-F1
#
_cell.length_a   1.000
_cell.length_b   1.000
_cell.length_c   1.000
_cell.angle_alpha   90.00
_cell.angle_beta   90.00
_cell.angle_gamma   90.00
#
_symmetry.space_group_name_H-M   'P 1'
#
loop_
_entity.id
_entity.type
_entity.pdbx_description
1 polymer ?
#
loop_
_entity_poly.entity_id
_entity_poly.type
_entity_poly.pdbx_seq_one_letter_code
_entity_poly.pdbx_strand_id
1 'polypeptide(L)'
;DPEAVAAVAQVVRRLLERRGSTVSEKGRAALTADRIAVGTAHRDQAAAVRAALAGTEAAGVAVDTANRLQGREFDVTVVLHPLSGRPDATAFHLETGRLCVLASRHRNACIVVCREGVAELLDEHPSTEPVQLGVTVKFPDGWEANHTVLAHLARHRVPHRP
;
A
#
# COMPACT_ATOMS: atom_id res chain seq x y z
N ASP A 1 -2.87 13.75 3.78
CA ASP A 1 -3.83 13.00 4.60
C ASP A 1 -3.18 12.54 5.91
N PRO A 2 -3.28 13.36 6.98
CA PRO A 2 -2.63 13.08 8.26
C PRO A 2 -3.17 11.84 8.98
N GLU A 3 -4.46 11.57 8.87
CA GLU A 3 -5.09 10.42 9.55
C GLU A 3 -4.64 9.10 8.95
N ALA A 4 -4.57 9.00 7.61
CA ALA A 4 -4.06 7.79 6.96
C ALA A 4 -2.57 7.56 7.29
N VAL A 5 -1.77 8.63 7.38
CA VAL A 5 -0.37 8.56 7.84
C VAL A 5 -0.29 8.04 9.28
N ALA A 6 -1.14 8.54 10.18
CA ALA A 6 -1.19 8.10 11.57
C ALA A 6 -1.59 6.62 11.68
N ALA A 7 -2.61 6.19 10.92
CA ALA A 7 -3.05 4.80 10.88
C ALA A 7 -1.94 3.86 10.38
N VAL A 8 -1.23 4.23 9.31
CA VAL A 8 -0.07 3.47 8.82
C VAL A 8 1.01 3.37 9.90
N ALA A 9 1.38 4.49 10.52
CA ALA A 9 2.40 4.51 11.57
C ALA A 9 2.00 3.65 12.77
N GLN A 10 0.73 3.69 13.17
CA GLN A 10 0.19 2.86 14.23
C GLN A 10 0.27 1.37 13.88
N VAL A 11 -0.14 0.96 12.68
CA VAL A 11 -0.06 -0.45 12.24
C VAL A 11 1.38 -0.94 12.33
N VAL A 12 2.35 -0.19 11.78
CA VAL A 12 3.77 -0.56 11.79
C VAL A 12 4.30 -0.70 13.22
N ARG A 13 4.05 0.28 14.07
CA ARG A 13 4.45 0.21 15.49
C ARG A 13 3.83 -1.01 16.17
N ARG A 14 2.54 -1.26 15.96
CA ARG A 14 1.83 -2.38 16.57
C ARG A 14 2.34 -3.75 16.13
N LEU A 15 2.90 -3.88 14.92
CA LEU A 15 3.56 -5.12 14.47
C LEU A 15 4.81 -5.42 15.31
N LEU A 16 5.61 -4.37 15.62
CA LEU A 16 6.84 -4.48 16.40
C LEU A 16 6.55 -4.61 17.90
N GLU A 17 5.67 -3.77 18.45
CA GLU A 17 5.27 -3.79 19.87
C GLU A 17 4.72 -5.17 20.29
N ARG A 18 4.01 -5.85 19.38
CA ARG A 18 3.46 -7.20 19.62
C ARG A 18 4.47 -8.33 19.42
N ARG A 19 5.71 -8.02 19.04
CA ARG A 19 6.80 -8.98 18.78
C ARG A 19 6.36 -10.10 17.83
N GLY A 20 5.81 -9.70 16.68
CA GLY A 20 5.37 -10.65 15.66
C GLY A 20 6.47 -11.63 15.23
N SER A 21 6.07 -12.75 14.64
CA SER A 21 7.00 -13.73 14.06
C SER A 21 6.52 -14.17 12.68
N THR A 22 7.45 -14.43 11.79
CA THR A 22 7.20 -14.90 10.42
C THR A 22 7.59 -16.37 10.31
N VAL A 23 6.95 -17.10 9.41
CA VAL A 23 7.22 -18.52 9.17
C VAL A 23 7.39 -18.72 7.68
N SER A 24 8.53 -19.28 7.29
CA SER A 24 8.85 -19.56 5.89
C SER A 24 9.55 -20.91 5.76
N GLU A 25 9.95 -21.29 4.55
CA GLU A 25 10.77 -22.48 4.28
C GLU A 25 12.10 -22.50 5.05
N LYS A 26 12.57 -21.33 5.51
CA LYS A 26 13.79 -21.17 6.32
C LYS A 26 13.54 -21.31 7.83
N GLY A 27 12.31 -21.58 8.24
CA GLY A 27 11.89 -21.68 9.63
C GLY A 27 11.22 -20.41 10.15
N ARG A 28 11.13 -20.32 11.49
CA ARG A 28 10.49 -19.21 12.20
C ARG A 28 11.51 -18.14 12.56
N ALA A 29 11.17 -16.87 12.31
CA ALA A 29 11.99 -15.71 12.67
C ALA A 29 11.15 -14.64 13.38
N ALA A 30 11.79 -13.80 14.20
CA ALA A 30 11.16 -12.62 14.77
C ALA A 30 10.96 -11.55 13.68
N LEU A 31 9.83 -10.85 13.70
CA LEU A 31 9.57 -9.73 12.81
C LEU A 31 10.28 -8.48 13.35
N THR A 32 11.41 -8.13 12.73
CA THR A 32 12.21 -6.94 13.07
C THR A 32 11.93 -5.78 12.12
N ALA A 33 12.32 -4.56 12.50
CA ALA A 33 12.03 -3.34 11.74
C ALA A 33 12.59 -3.38 10.30
N ASP A 34 13.77 -3.98 10.10
CA ASP A 34 14.42 -4.15 8.80
C ASP A 34 13.69 -5.15 7.87
N ARG A 35 12.78 -5.96 8.42
CA ARG A 35 11.93 -6.90 7.70
C ARG A 35 10.54 -6.34 7.37
N ILE A 36 10.29 -5.07 7.71
CA ILE A 36 9.04 -4.36 7.39
C ILE A 36 9.33 -3.27 6.38
N ALA A 37 8.40 -3.07 5.44
CA ALA A 37 8.38 -1.87 4.60
C ALA A 37 7.02 -1.16 4.61
N VAL A 38 7.04 0.16 4.51
CA VAL A 38 5.88 0.98 4.17
C VAL A 38 5.98 1.44 2.73
N GLY A 39 4.95 1.15 1.96
CA GLY A 39 4.79 1.56 0.58
C GLY A 39 3.86 2.76 0.44
N THR A 40 4.30 3.82 -0.24
CA THR A 40 3.45 4.97 -0.58
C THR A 40 3.46 5.27 -2.08
N ALA A 41 2.49 6.06 -2.56
CA ALA A 41 2.47 6.50 -3.95
C ALA A 41 3.40 7.70 -4.18
N HIS A 42 3.53 8.57 -3.18
CA HIS A 42 4.27 9.83 -3.28
C HIS A 42 5.35 9.98 -2.20
N ARG A 43 6.37 10.79 -2.51
CA ARG A 43 7.54 11.00 -1.65
C ARG A 43 7.22 11.81 -0.40
N ASP A 44 6.26 12.72 -0.48
CA ASP A 44 5.73 13.51 0.65
C ASP A 44 5.00 12.62 1.65
N GLN A 45 4.17 11.67 1.19
CA GLN A 45 3.57 10.64 2.04
C GLN A 45 4.64 9.80 2.75
N ALA A 46 5.67 9.38 2.01
CA ALA A 46 6.78 8.64 2.61
C ALA A 46 7.53 9.49 3.66
N ALA A 47 7.74 10.78 3.40
CA ALA A 47 8.35 11.70 4.36
C ALA A 47 7.48 11.87 5.62
N ALA A 48 6.17 12.03 5.45
CA ALA A 48 5.22 12.15 6.56
C ALA A 48 5.18 10.90 7.44
N VAL A 49 5.17 9.70 6.82
CA VAL A 49 5.24 8.44 7.59
C VAL A 49 6.58 8.32 8.31
N ARG A 50 7.71 8.63 7.66
CA ARG A 50 9.03 8.61 8.35
C ARG A 50 9.04 9.53 9.56
N ALA A 51 8.49 10.74 9.42
CA ALA A 51 8.37 11.69 10.52
C ALA A 51 7.50 11.12 11.67
N ALA A 52 6.39 10.47 11.35
CA ALA A 52 5.51 9.84 12.34
C ALA A 52 6.15 8.63 13.06
N LEU A 53 7.14 7.97 12.46
CA LEU A 53 7.87 6.85 13.04
C LEU A 53 9.16 7.26 13.77
N ALA A 54 9.63 8.49 13.58
CA ALA A 54 10.86 8.99 14.19
C ALA A 54 10.78 8.91 15.72
N GLY A 55 11.87 8.47 16.35
CA GLY A 55 11.95 8.31 17.81
C GLY A 55 11.22 7.09 18.37
N THR A 56 10.69 6.21 17.53
CA THR A 56 10.06 4.93 17.93
C THR A 56 10.92 3.72 17.54
N GLU A 57 10.62 2.54 18.05
CA GLU A 57 11.27 1.27 17.61
C GLU A 57 11.09 1.00 16.11
N ALA A 58 10.10 1.64 15.47
CA ALA A 58 9.84 1.54 14.05
C ALA A 58 10.67 2.51 13.19
N ALA A 59 11.57 3.31 13.78
CA ALA A 59 12.39 4.27 13.02
C ALA A 59 13.28 3.61 11.95
N GLY A 60 13.63 2.32 12.13
CA GLY A 60 14.41 1.53 11.17
C GLY A 60 13.60 0.93 10.00
N VAL A 61 12.28 1.11 9.97
CA VAL A 61 11.42 0.56 8.92
C VAL A 61 11.67 1.26 7.59
N ALA A 62 11.76 0.50 6.50
CA ALA A 62 11.92 1.06 5.16
C ALA A 62 10.61 1.71 4.71
N VAL A 63 10.57 3.04 4.57
CA VAL A 63 9.38 3.76 4.09
C VAL A 63 9.70 4.39 2.75
N ASP A 64 9.07 3.99 1.65
CA ASP A 64 9.41 4.53 0.33
C ASP A 64 8.30 4.37 -0.72
N THR A 65 8.51 4.99 -1.88
CA THR A 65 7.60 4.86 -3.02
C THR A 65 7.77 3.52 -3.76
N ALA A 66 6.75 3.12 -4.51
CA ALA A 66 6.77 1.89 -5.33
C ALA A 66 8.09 1.68 -6.10
N ASN A 67 8.54 2.68 -6.86
CA ASN A 67 9.76 2.59 -7.67
C ASN A 67 11.03 2.32 -6.85
N ARG A 68 11.08 2.77 -5.59
CA ARG A 68 12.23 2.56 -4.69
C ARG A 68 12.18 1.24 -3.94
N LEU A 69 10.98 0.68 -3.78
CA LEU A 69 10.78 -0.64 -3.19
C LEU A 69 10.84 -1.76 -4.23
N GLN A 70 10.82 -1.43 -5.52
CA GLN A 70 10.89 -2.40 -6.60
C GLN A 70 12.17 -3.25 -6.51
N GLY A 71 12.00 -4.57 -6.70
CA GLY A 71 13.11 -5.54 -6.61
C GLY A 71 13.56 -5.87 -5.18
N ARG A 72 12.95 -5.25 -4.16
CA ARG A 72 13.19 -5.57 -2.75
C ARG A 72 12.08 -6.46 -2.20
N GLU A 73 12.41 -7.23 -1.17
CA GLU A 73 11.49 -8.12 -0.47
C GLU A 73 11.58 -7.93 1.04
N PHE A 74 10.41 -7.94 1.68
CA PHE A 74 10.21 -7.76 3.10
C PHE A 74 9.30 -8.86 3.61
N ASP A 75 9.33 -9.16 4.91
CA ASP A 75 8.41 -10.16 5.45
C ASP A 75 6.98 -9.61 5.52
N VAL A 76 6.84 -8.35 5.93
CA VAL A 76 5.55 -7.66 6.00
C VAL A 76 5.64 -6.31 5.29
N THR A 77 4.63 -5.99 4.48
CA THR A 77 4.46 -4.65 3.90
C THR A 77 3.21 -3.99 4.45
N VAL A 78 3.29 -2.68 4.69
CA VAL A 78 2.14 -1.82 4.98
C VAL A 78 2.03 -0.81 3.85
N VAL A 79 0.94 -0.84 3.10
CA VAL A 79 0.76 -0.01 1.90
C VAL A 79 -0.28 1.06 2.20
N LEU A 80 0.06 2.32 2.01
CA LEU A 80 -0.94 3.38 1.87
C LEU A 80 -1.50 3.31 0.45
N HIS A 81 -2.78 3.01 0.31
CA HIS A 81 -3.41 2.85 -1.00
C HIS A 81 -3.20 4.12 -1.84
N PRO A 82 -2.78 4.03 -3.12
CA PRO A 82 -2.41 5.20 -3.92
C PRO A 82 -3.50 6.27 -4.06
N LEU A 83 -4.77 5.85 -4.02
CA LEU A 83 -5.94 6.74 -4.10
C LEU A 83 -6.32 7.37 -2.76
N SER A 84 -5.68 7.01 -1.65
CA SER A 84 -5.99 7.59 -0.34
C SER A 84 -5.40 8.99 -0.19
N GLY A 85 -6.23 9.92 0.28
CA GLY A 85 -5.84 11.32 0.51
C GLY A 85 -5.91 12.21 -0.73
N ARG A 86 -6.65 11.79 -1.76
CA ARG A 86 -6.90 12.56 -2.98
C ARG A 86 -8.39 12.96 -3.07
N PRO A 87 -8.69 14.20 -3.48
CA PRO A 87 -10.05 14.59 -3.85
C PRO A 87 -10.42 14.12 -5.27
N ASP A 88 -9.44 13.94 -6.17
CA ASP A 88 -9.69 13.64 -7.60
C ASP A 88 -8.78 12.51 -8.12
N ALA A 89 -9.35 11.54 -8.85
CA ALA A 89 -8.62 10.42 -9.46
C ALA A 89 -8.12 10.78 -10.88
N THR A 90 -6.95 11.41 -10.99
CA THR A 90 -6.34 11.66 -12.32
C THR A 90 -5.68 10.40 -12.92
N ALA A 91 -5.51 10.36 -14.26
CA ALA A 91 -4.94 9.21 -15.01
C ALA A 91 -3.56 8.71 -14.51
N PHE A 92 -2.76 9.58 -13.88
CA PHE A 92 -1.50 9.20 -13.24
C PHE A 92 -1.68 8.29 -12.01
N HIS A 93 -2.81 8.42 -11.31
CA HIS A 93 -3.13 7.61 -10.13
C HIS A 93 -3.72 6.24 -10.49
N LEU A 94 -4.19 6.10 -11.72
CA LEU A 94 -4.62 4.83 -12.32
C LEU A 94 -3.47 4.10 -13.02
N GLU A 95 -2.20 4.53 -12.87
CA GLU A 95 -1.05 3.76 -13.34
C GLU A 95 -1.07 2.36 -12.70
N THR A 96 -1.48 1.36 -13.48
CA THR A 96 -1.64 -0.05 -13.11
C THR A 96 -0.46 -0.61 -12.30
N GLY A 97 0.76 -0.15 -12.59
CA GLY A 97 1.98 -0.74 -12.06
C GLY A 97 2.26 -0.46 -10.58
N ARG A 98 1.81 0.68 -10.02
CA ARG A 98 2.27 1.09 -8.67
C ARG A 98 1.66 0.25 -7.57
N LEU A 99 0.34 0.00 -7.63
CA LEU A 99 -0.30 -0.88 -6.66
C LEU A 99 0.24 -2.31 -6.78
N CYS A 100 0.43 -2.83 -7.99
CA CYS A 100 1.01 -4.15 -8.21
C CYS A 100 2.40 -4.30 -7.59
N VAL A 101 3.28 -3.29 -7.76
CA VAL A 101 4.59 -3.30 -7.12
C VAL A 101 4.44 -3.29 -5.60
N LEU A 102 3.65 -2.36 -5.04
CA LEU A 102 3.48 -2.21 -3.58
C LEU A 102 2.88 -3.45 -2.92
N ALA A 103 1.86 -4.05 -3.55
CA ALA A 103 1.17 -5.24 -3.06
C ALA A 103 2.00 -6.53 -3.19
N SER A 104 3.16 -6.51 -3.84
CA SER A 104 3.97 -7.72 -4.12
C SER A 104 5.35 -7.73 -3.46
N ARG A 105 5.68 -6.78 -2.57
CA ARG A 105 6.99 -6.76 -1.88
C ARG A 105 7.03 -7.59 -0.59
N HIS A 106 5.91 -8.21 -0.21
CA HIS A 106 5.81 -9.01 1.01
C HIS A 106 6.04 -10.49 0.76
N ARG A 107 6.63 -11.19 1.72
CA ARG A 107 6.72 -12.65 1.75
C ARG A 107 5.62 -13.30 2.59
N ASN A 108 5.19 -12.66 3.67
CA ASN A 108 4.24 -13.24 4.63
C ASN A 108 2.90 -12.50 4.66
N ALA A 109 2.92 -11.15 4.69
CA ALA A 109 1.68 -10.38 4.77
C ALA A 109 1.79 -8.99 4.13
N CYS A 110 0.71 -8.56 3.46
CA CYS A 110 0.51 -7.19 3.00
C CYS A 110 -0.72 -6.60 3.68
N ILE A 111 -0.54 -5.49 4.38
CA ILE A 111 -1.62 -4.74 5.03
C ILE A 111 -1.85 -3.47 4.22
N VAL A 112 -3.05 -3.27 3.70
CA VAL A 112 -3.40 -2.06 2.94
C VAL A 112 -4.22 -1.12 3.82
N VAL A 113 -3.71 0.09 4.03
CA VAL A 113 -4.44 1.19 4.64
C VAL A 113 -5.06 2.02 3.53
N CYS A 114 -6.38 2.15 3.56
CA CYS A 114 -7.14 2.83 2.52
C CYS A 114 -8.20 3.74 3.14
N ARG A 115 -8.45 4.89 2.51
CA ARG A 115 -9.60 5.74 2.82
C ARG A 115 -10.90 5.06 2.42
N GLU A 116 -11.92 5.25 3.24
CA GLU A 116 -13.30 4.97 2.85
C GLU A 116 -13.70 5.91 1.70
N GLY A 117 -14.54 5.44 0.77
CA GLY A 117 -14.91 6.20 -0.42
C GLY A 117 -14.06 5.89 -1.66
N VAL A 118 -12.94 5.18 -1.54
CA VAL A 118 -12.06 4.90 -2.69
C VAL A 118 -12.71 3.96 -3.71
N ALA A 119 -13.55 3.02 -3.28
CA ALA A 119 -14.28 2.15 -4.20
C ALA A 119 -15.31 2.96 -5.01
N GLU A 120 -16.05 3.82 -4.32
CA GLU A 120 -17.04 4.73 -4.91
C GLU A 120 -16.37 5.74 -5.86
N LEU A 121 -15.22 6.28 -5.48
CA LEU A 121 -14.41 7.16 -6.35
C LEU A 121 -13.99 6.47 -7.66
N LEU A 122 -13.66 5.17 -7.59
CA LEU A 122 -13.33 4.38 -8.77
C LEU A 122 -14.56 4.11 -9.63
N ASP A 123 -15.72 3.83 -9.02
CA ASP A 123 -17.00 3.63 -9.74
C ASP A 123 -17.44 4.90 -10.50
N GLU A 124 -17.19 6.09 -9.95
CA GLU A 124 -17.50 7.37 -10.59
C GLU A 124 -16.54 7.74 -11.73
N HIS A 125 -15.36 7.09 -11.81
CA HIS A 125 -14.33 7.37 -12.82
C HIS A 125 -13.94 6.09 -13.60
N PRO A 126 -14.88 5.46 -14.34
CA PRO A 126 -14.51 4.39 -15.26
C PRO A 126 -13.53 4.95 -16.29
N SER A 127 -12.50 4.17 -16.66
CA SER A 127 -11.48 4.61 -17.62
C SER A 127 -12.13 5.15 -18.90
N THR A 128 -12.02 6.46 -19.14
CA THR A 128 -12.62 7.16 -20.28
C THR A 128 -11.67 7.28 -21.47
N GLU A 129 -10.52 6.58 -21.46
CA GLU A 129 -9.62 6.58 -22.61
C GLU A 129 -10.36 6.03 -23.84
N PRO A 130 -10.38 6.76 -24.97
CA PRO A 130 -11.03 6.27 -26.18
C PRO A 130 -10.42 4.91 -26.55
N VAL A 131 -11.27 3.90 -26.68
CA VAL A 131 -10.85 2.58 -27.17
C VAL A 131 -10.29 2.77 -28.58
N GLN A 132 -8.96 2.86 -28.70
CA GLN A 132 -8.30 2.88 -30.00
C GLN A 132 -8.27 1.46 -30.54
N LEU A 133 -9.19 1.17 -31.46
CA LEU A 133 -9.24 -0.10 -32.19
C LEU A 133 -7.89 -0.32 -32.91
N GLY A 134 -7.18 -1.38 -32.54
CA GLY A 134 -5.89 -1.75 -33.14
C GLY A 134 -4.64 -1.37 -32.32
N VAL A 135 -4.80 -0.73 -31.16
CA VAL A 135 -3.70 -0.53 -30.21
C VAL A 135 -3.73 -1.64 -29.17
N THR A 136 -2.56 -2.22 -28.87
CA THR A 136 -2.43 -3.20 -27.80
C THR A 136 -2.85 -2.53 -26.49
N VAL A 137 -3.98 -2.96 -25.92
CA VAL A 137 -4.45 -2.51 -24.61
C VAL A 137 -3.28 -2.64 -23.64
N LYS A 138 -2.97 -1.58 -22.87
CA LYS A 138 -2.00 -1.68 -21.76
C LYS A 138 -2.58 -2.65 -20.74
N PHE A 139 -2.27 -3.93 -20.92
CA PHE A 139 -2.71 -4.98 -20.03
C PHE A 139 -1.69 -5.13 -18.89
N PRO A 140 -2.11 -5.14 -17.62
CA PRO A 140 -3.48 -5.00 -17.12
C PRO A 140 -4.01 -3.55 -17.08
N ASP A 141 -5.32 -3.37 -17.12
CA ASP A 141 -5.98 -2.09 -16.81
C ASP A 141 -5.86 -1.78 -15.31
N GLY A 142 -5.42 -0.57 -14.99
CA GLY A 142 -5.18 -0.12 -13.62
C GLY A 142 -6.47 0.05 -12.83
N TRP A 143 -7.54 0.46 -13.49
CA TRP A 143 -8.85 0.57 -12.87
C TRP A 143 -9.37 -0.80 -12.43
N GLU A 144 -9.39 -1.78 -13.35
CA GLU A 144 -9.80 -3.17 -13.07
C GLU A 144 -8.93 -3.83 -11.99
N ALA A 145 -7.62 -3.57 -12.01
CA ALA A 145 -6.70 -4.08 -10.99
C ALA A 145 -7.02 -3.53 -9.58
N ASN A 146 -7.31 -2.22 -9.46
CA ASN A 146 -7.71 -1.62 -8.18
C ASN A 146 -9.03 -2.20 -7.68
N HIS A 147 -10.05 -2.31 -8.54
CA HIS A 147 -11.33 -2.93 -8.18
C HIS A 147 -11.15 -4.37 -7.71
N THR A 148 -10.36 -5.16 -8.43
CA THR A 148 -10.10 -6.56 -8.08
C THR A 148 -9.44 -6.68 -6.71
N VAL A 149 -8.42 -5.86 -6.43
CA VAL A 149 -7.74 -5.85 -5.13
C VAL A 149 -8.70 -5.42 -4.02
N LEU A 150 -9.47 -4.34 -4.20
CA LEU A 150 -10.40 -3.85 -3.18
C LEU A 150 -11.52 -4.86 -2.92
N ALA A 151 -12.08 -5.47 -3.96
CA ALA A 151 -13.10 -6.51 -3.85
C ALA A 151 -12.57 -7.75 -3.11
N HIS A 152 -11.32 -8.15 -3.37
CA HIS A 152 -10.66 -9.22 -2.63
C HIS A 152 -10.48 -8.87 -1.15
N LEU A 153 -9.99 -7.66 -0.86
CA LEU A 153 -9.72 -7.19 0.51
C LEU A 153 -10.98 -6.88 1.32
N ALA A 154 -12.13 -6.65 0.68
CA ALA A 154 -13.38 -6.31 1.36
C ALA A 154 -13.77 -7.31 2.45
N ARG A 155 -13.49 -8.61 2.24
CA ARG A 155 -13.76 -9.69 3.22
C ARG A 155 -12.84 -9.67 4.44
N HIS A 156 -11.75 -8.90 4.38
CA HIS A 156 -10.72 -8.79 5.41
C HIS A 156 -10.65 -7.36 5.98
N ARG A 157 -11.61 -6.49 5.65
CA ARG A 157 -11.62 -5.09 6.06
C ARG A 157 -11.82 -4.97 7.57
N VAL A 158 -10.95 -4.19 8.20
CA VAL A 158 -11.08 -3.78 9.61
C VAL A 158 -11.29 -2.26 9.62
N PRO A 159 -12.41 -1.74 10.17
CA PRO A 159 -12.60 -0.30 10.32
C PRO A 159 -11.56 0.27 11.28
N HIS A 160 -10.86 1.32 10.86
CA HIS A 160 -10.00 2.07 11.77
C HIS A 160 -10.86 2.94 12.68
N ARG A 161 -10.62 2.85 14.00
CA ARG A 161 -11.16 3.77 15.00
C ARG A 161 -9.96 4.42 15.70
N PRO A 162 -9.80 5.75 15.62
CA PRO A 162 -8.66 6.46 16.20
C PRO A 162 -8.64 6.36 17.74
#